data_AF-A0A7Y9TME1-F1
#
_entry.id   AF-A0A7Y9TME1-F1
#
_cell.length_a   1.000
_cell.length_b   1.000
_cell.length_c   1.000
_cell.angle_alpha   90.00
_cell.angle_beta   90.00
_cell.angle_gamma   90.00
#
_symmetry.space_group_name_H-M   'P 1'
#
loop_
_entity.id
_entity.type
_entity.pdbx_description
1 polymer ?
#
loop_
_entity_poly.entity_id
_entity_poly.type
_entity_poly.pdbx_seq_one_letter_code
_entity_poly.pdbx_strand_id
1 'polypeptide(L)'
;MSHVERERTKLLNRVKRVRGQMDAIERALTSDEDCANVLMLLAAARGGINSLMGEVLEDHIRLHLLQDGHAPLTPDLGEELIDLVRAYLK
;
A
#
# COMPACT_ATOMS: atom_id res chain seq x y z
N MET A 1 21.82 -4.77 10.09
CA MET A 1 20.40 -4.41 10.15
C MET A 1 19.59 -5.69 10.13
N SER A 2 18.68 -5.84 11.07
CA SER A 2 17.77 -6.98 11.10
C SER A 2 16.85 -6.97 9.87
N HIS A 3 16.28 -8.12 9.52
CA HIS A 3 15.28 -8.22 8.44
C HIS A 3 14.12 -7.22 8.63
N VAL A 4 13.70 -7.04 9.89
CA VAL A 4 12.62 -6.12 10.29
C VAL A 4 12.97 -4.65 10.03
N GLU A 5 14.20 -4.23 10.29
CA GLU A 5 14.64 -2.85 10.05
C GLU A 5 14.69 -2.50 8.55
N ARG A 6 15.04 -3.49 7.70
CA ARG A 6 15.09 -3.33 6.24
C ARG A 6 13.69 -3.14 5.66
N GLU A 7 12.72 -3.98 6.02
CA GLU A 7 11.34 -3.86 5.55
C GLU A 7 10.69 -2.56 6.02
N ARG A 8 10.89 -2.18 7.30
CA ARG A 8 10.40 -0.89 7.80
C ARG A 8 10.94 0.29 6.98
N THR A 9 12.23 0.27 6.64
CA THR A 9 12.86 1.34 5.84
C THR A 9 12.28 1.39 4.43
N LYS A 10 12.03 0.24 3.81
CA LYS A 10 11.41 0.12 2.48
C LYS A 10 10.00 0.71 2.47
N LEU A 11 9.15 0.36 3.44
CA LEU A 11 7.80 0.90 3.58
C LEU A 11 7.82 2.42 3.80
N LEU A 12 8.69 2.92 4.68
CA LEU A 12 8.86 4.36 4.91
C LEU A 12 9.27 5.11 3.64
N ASN A 13 10.15 4.53 2.82
CA ASN A 13 10.56 5.13 1.55
C ASN A 13 9.41 5.18 0.53
N ARG A 14 8.47 4.23 0.57
CA ARG A 14 7.24 4.28 -0.25
C ARG A 14 6.29 5.36 0.24
N VAL A 15 6.06 5.48 1.54
CA VAL A 15 5.26 6.56 2.12
C VAL A 15 5.81 7.93 1.73
N LYS A 16 7.14 8.13 1.80
CA LYS A 16 7.78 9.38 1.37
C LYS A 16 7.54 9.68 -0.11
N ARG A 17 7.57 8.66 -0.98
CA ARG A 17 7.26 8.83 -2.41
C ARG A 17 5.81 9.24 -2.64
N VAL A 18 4.85 8.58 -1.98
CA VAL A 18 3.43 8.93 -2.05
C VAL A 18 3.18 10.36 -1.57
N ARG A 19 3.84 10.79 -0.48
CA ARG A 19 3.78 12.18 -0.02
C ARG A 19 4.23 13.16 -1.10
N GLY A 20 5.36 12.91 -1.75
CA GLY A 20 5.83 13.77 -2.84
C GLY A 20 4.84 13.84 -4.03
N GLN A 21 4.09 12.76 -4.29
CA GLN A 21 3.01 12.76 -5.28
C GLN A 21 1.82 13.61 -4.82
N MET A 22 1.44 13.55 -3.54
CA MET A 22 0.40 14.41 -2.96
C MET A 22 0.78 15.89 -3.07
N ASP A 23 2.02 16.23 -2.70
CA ASP A 23 2.52 17.60 -2.79
C ASP A 23 2.52 18.10 -4.24
N ALA A 24 2.75 17.22 -5.22
CA ALA A 24 2.68 17.56 -6.64
C ALA A 24 1.24 17.83 -7.10
N ILE A 25 0.27 17.03 -6.64
CA ILE A 25 -1.16 17.25 -6.92
C ILE A 25 -1.61 18.59 -6.35
N GLU A 26 -1.26 18.89 -5.10
CA GLU A 26 -1.59 20.16 -4.45
C GLU A 26 -1.03 21.35 -5.24
N ARG A 27 0.27 21.29 -5.62
CA ARG A 27 0.88 22.33 -6.46
C ARG A 27 0.14 22.50 -7.79
N ALA A 28 -0.17 21.42 -8.48
CA ALA A 28 -0.87 21.48 -9.78
C ALA A 28 -2.27 22.13 -9.64
N LEU A 29 -3.02 21.77 -8.59
CA LEU A 29 -4.33 22.37 -8.29
C LEU A 29 -4.24 23.86 -7.94
N THR A 30 -3.18 24.27 -7.24
CA THR A 30 -2.97 25.70 -6.87
C THR A 30 -2.36 26.55 -7.99
N SER A 31 -1.78 25.92 -9.01
CA SER A 31 -1.07 26.59 -10.12
C SER A 31 -1.90 26.68 -11.41
N ASP A 32 -3.20 26.37 -11.32
CA ASP A 32 -4.16 26.37 -12.45
C ASP A 32 -3.68 25.50 -13.64
N GLU A 33 -3.02 24.37 -13.33
CA GLU A 33 -2.55 23.44 -14.35
C GLU A 33 -3.70 22.71 -15.07
N ASP A 34 -3.43 22.23 -16.28
CA ASP A 34 -4.42 21.49 -17.09
C ASP A 34 -4.94 20.24 -16.35
N CYS A 35 -6.25 20.01 -16.48
CA CYS A 35 -6.95 18.89 -15.86
C CYS A 35 -6.35 17.53 -16.25
N ALA A 36 -5.81 17.39 -17.47
CA ALA A 36 -5.15 16.15 -17.88
C ALA A 36 -3.90 15.86 -17.04
N ASN A 37 -3.12 16.88 -16.69
CA ASN A 37 -1.94 16.69 -15.84
C ASN A 37 -2.33 16.32 -14.41
N VAL A 38 -3.34 16.99 -13.85
CA VAL A 38 -3.88 16.64 -12.53
C VAL A 38 -4.36 15.19 -12.49
N LEU A 39 -5.08 14.73 -13.53
CA LEU A 39 -5.53 13.34 -13.65
C LEU A 39 -4.34 12.35 -13.73
N MET A 40 -3.27 12.69 -14.45
CA MET A 40 -2.06 11.88 -14.51
C MET A 40 -1.38 11.76 -13.13
N LEU A 41 -1.26 12.86 -12.40
CA LEU A 41 -0.67 12.88 -11.06
C LEU A 41 -1.51 12.05 -10.08
N LEU A 42 -2.84 12.17 -10.13
CA LEU A 42 -3.76 11.35 -9.34
C LEU A 42 -3.63 9.85 -9.67
N ALA A 43 -3.51 9.50 -10.95
CA ALA A 43 -3.30 8.12 -11.37
C ALA A 43 -1.97 7.55 -10.84
N ALA A 44 -0.89 8.34 -10.89
CA ALA A 44 0.41 7.95 -10.35
C ALA A 44 0.38 7.77 -8.82
N ALA A 45 -0.30 8.68 -8.11
CA ALA A 45 -0.52 8.58 -6.68
C ALA A 45 -1.30 7.32 -6.29
N ARG A 46 -2.41 7.05 -6.99
CA ARG A 46 -3.21 5.82 -6.78
C ARG A 46 -2.35 4.57 -6.98
N GLY A 47 -1.52 4.52 -8.02
CA GLY A 47 -0.58 3.42 -8.23
C GLY A 47 0.43 3.26 -7.09
N GLY A 48 0.97 4.37 -6.59
CA GLY A 48 1.88 4.38 -5.44
C GLY A 48 1.23 3.85 -4.15
N ILE A 49 0.00 4.27 -3.87
CA ILE A 49 -0.80 3.80 -2.73
C ILE A 49 -1.09 2.31 -2.85
N ASN A 50 -1.56 1.86 -4.02
CA ASN A 50 -1.86 0.44 -4.26
C ASN A 50 -0.61 -0.44 -4.09
N SER A 51 0.55 0.02 -4.56
CA SER A 51 1.81 -0.71 -4.37
C SER A 51 2.22 -0.77 -2.90
N LEU A 52 2.07 0.31 -2.12
CA LEU A 52 2.35 0.29 -0.68
C LEU A 52 1.41 -0.65 0.07
N MET A 53 0.11 -0.61 -0.27
CA MET A 53 -0.91 -1.47 0.32
C MET A 53 -0.60 -2.96 0.09
N GLY A 54 -0.21 -3.33 -1.14
CA GLY A 54 0.17 -4.71 -1.46
C GLY A 54 1.33 -5.24 -0.62
N GLU A 55 2.35 -4.41 -0.36
CA GLU A 55 3.48 -4.82 0.48
C GLU A 55 3.09 -5.02 1.94
N VAL A 56 2.29 -4.11 2.50
CA VAL A 56 1.81 -4.24 3.89
C VAL A 56 0.91 -5.46 4.05
N LEU A 57 0.08 -5.75 3.06
CA LEU A 57 -0.77 -6.94 3.02
C LEU A 57 0.06 -8.22 2.98
N GLU A 58 1.08 -8.27 2.12
CA GLU A 58 2.00 -9.40 2.02
C GLU A 58 2.74 -9.66 3.34
N ASP A 59 3.22 -8.60 4.00
CA ASP A 59 3.84 -8.69 5.32
C ASP A 59 2.86 -9.18 6.38
N HIS A 60 1.61 -8.70 6.36
CA HIS A 60 0.57 -9.16 7.29
C HIS A 60 0.28 -10.66 7.13
N ILE A 61 0.13 -11.13 5.89
CA ILE A 61 -0.06 -12.55 5.58
C ILE A 61 1.13 -13.36 6.08
N ARG A 62 2.38 -12.94 5.80
CA ARG A 62 3.56 -13.70 6.20
C ARG A 62 3.76 -13.74 7.71
N LEU A 63 3.53 -12.64 8.41
CA LEU A 63 3.77 -12.52 9.85
C LEU A 63 2.65 -13.13 10.69
N HIS A 64 1.39 -12.95 10.28
CA HIS A 64 0.25 -13.38 11.09
C HIS A 64 -0.40 -14.68 10.61
N LEU A 65 -0.26 -15.05 9.34
CA LEU A 65 -0.86 -16.28 8.81
C LEU A 65 0.17 -17.42 8.62
N LEU A 66 1.46 -17.11 8.47
CA LEU A 66 2.50 -18.12 8.19
C LEU A 66 3.52 -18.34 9.32
N GLN A 67 3.80 -17.37 10.19
CA GLN A 67 4.78 -17.54 11.27
C GLN A 67 4.26 -18.26 12.52
N ASP A 68 2.94 -18.35 12.70
CA ASP A 68 2.35 -19.07 13.85
C ASP A 68 2.38 -20.60 13.71
N GLY A 69 2.92 -21.16 12.62
CA GLY A 69 3.39 -22.56 12.47
C GLY A 69 2.44 -23.72 12.81
N HIS A 70 1.24 -23.48 13.35
CA HIS A 70 0.41 -24.50 14.01
C HIS A 70 -1.10 -24.27 13.88
N ALA A 71 -1.55 -23.16 13.31
CA ALA A 71 -2.96 -23.01 12.94
C ALA A 71 -3.11 -23.41 11.46
N PRO A 72 -3.77 -24.54 11.13
CA PRO A 72 -4.21 -24.77 9.75
C PRO A 72 -5.03 -23.57 9.30
N LEU A 73 -4.97 -23.21 8.02
CA LEU A 73 -5.80 -22.16 7.45
C LEU A 73 -7.27 -22.49 7.77
N THR A 74 -7.82 -21.88 8.80
CA THR A 74 -9.20 -22.15 9.21
C THR A 74 -10.12 -21.44 8.22
N PRO A 75 -11.35 -21.93 8.02
CA PRO A 75 -12.35 -21.23 7.22
C PRO A 75 -12.48 -19.75 7.60
N ASP A 76 -12.40 -19.44 8.90
CA ASP A 76 -12.49 -18.07 9.43
C ASP A 76 -11.29 -17.19 9.03
N LEU A 77 -10.05 -17.70 9.13
CA LEU A 77 -8.85 -16.99 8.65
C LEU A 77 -8.90 -16.76 7.13
N GLY A 78 -9.45 -17.73 6.39
CA GLY A 78 -9.63 -17.65 4.96
C GLY A 78 -10.62 -16.56 4.56
N GLU A 79 -11.77 -16.47 5.23
CA GLU A 79 -12.74 -15.39 5.01
C GLU A 79 -12.18 -14.03 5.40
N GLU A 80 -11.43 -13.91 6.50
CA GLU A 80 -10.77 -12.66 6.89
C GLU A 80 -9.79 -12.18 5.81
N LEU A 81 -8.99 -13.09 5.24
CA LEU A 81 -8.11 -12.79 4.12
C LEU A 81 -8.88 -12.41 2.85
N ILE A 82 -9.99 -13.10 2.54
CA ILE A 82 -10.83 -12.81 1.38
C ILE A 82 -11.48 -11.44 1.51
N ASP A 83 -11.98 -11.07 2.69
CA ASP A 83 -12.59 -9.78 2.97
C ASP A 83 -11.55 -8.65 2.89
N LEU A 84 -10.35 -8.91 3.40
CA LEU A 84 -9.21 -8.02 3.27
C LEU A 84 -8.88 -7.78 1.78
N VAL A 85 -8.75 -8.84 1.00
CA VAL A 85 -8.51 -8.75 -0.45
C VAL A 85 -9.66 -8.05 -1.18
N ARG A 86 -10.94 -8.34 -0.86
CA ARG A 86 -12.13 -7.70 -1.46
C ARG A 86 -12.26 -6.23 -1.11
N ALA A 87 -11.92 -5.84 0.10
CA ALA A 87 -11.91 -4.43 0.52
C ALA A 87 -10.89 -3.61 -0.28
N TYR A 88 -9.84 -4.26 -0.79
CA TYR A 88 -8.68 -3.59 -1.40
C TYR A 88 -8.58 -3.73 -2.92
N LEU A 89 -9.31 -4.65 -3.55
CA LEU A 89 -9.42 -4.80 -5.01
C LEU A 89 -10.61 -4.04 -5.64
N LYS A 90 -11.12 -2.99 -4.99
CA LYS A 90 -12.14 -2.12 -5.57
C LYS A 90 -11.58 -1.16 -6.63
#